data_AF-A0A1S1Q2N3-F1
#
_entry.id   AF-A0A1S1Q2N3-F1
#
_cell.length_a   1.000
_cell.length_b   1.000
_cell.length_c   1.000
_cell.angle_alpha   90.00
_cell.angle_beta   90.00
_cell.angle_gamma   90.00
#
_symmetry.space_group_name_H-M   'P 1'
#
loop_
_entity.id
_entity.type
_entity.pdbx_description
1 polymer ?
#
loop_
_entity_poly.entity_id
_entity_poly.type
_entity_poly.pdbx_seq_one_letter_code
_entity_poly.pdbx_strand_id
1 'polypeptide(L)'
;MDEALLRTVVEAQLGRHHSWKFYDRRKPTYLNLVLAHAERRANRPVNLVWVEGGFPELFTLQGGGVTVPVFSTRYVEMSGVLRKTLSNDYSDAALRREQAEYATLRLIGEMALRLGHADLAARCLALSVLERQIWIPDLGYNDYEMPPYDEGYAAHWYFAILHEIGHSVPSPNAGLVADGIMRAAVEVAGLDPDHVHRSLQPAELRAEVVADMFAASMLLETTMLIMEDRGEDFDPLVFMGECLLTAAVVELVERCRRFVLDPAPDAAAVGGIALHIREIFLRGQIIDDLRALFGPEGPPEQVIAGALIEIHDAYVAPALRDIAPGVAAAMSQARAAEPSTTAILARLRAETTGPDPSVGQQFELRRLNEPLRLSPTTSPLLSELADLAQAAPSWLDTITGPGPDPGSSTTSR
;
A
#
# COMPACT_ATOMS: atom_id res chain seq x y z
N MET A 1 -24.96 -11.82 -8.89
CA MET A 1 -24.94 -10.60 -9.72
C MET A 1 -24.63 -10.99 -11.15
N ASP A 2 -25.31 -10.40 -12.14
CA ASP A 2 -25.01 -10.62 -13.56
C ASP A 2 -23.59 -10.15 -13.88
N GLU A 3 -22.82 -10.98 -14.60
CA GLU A 3 -21.43 -10.68 -14.98
C GLU A 3 -21.35 -9.40 -15.84
N ALA A 4 -22.35 -9.15 -16.70
CA ALA A 4 -22.42 -7.95 -17.51
C ALA A 4 -22.61 -6.68 -16.66
N LEU A 5 -23.44 -6.76 -15.61
CA LEU A 5 -23.62 -5.67 -14.66
C LEU A 5 -22.33 -5.43 -13.87
N LEU A 6 -21.69 -6.49 -13.39
CA LEU A 6 -20.44 -6.36 -12.63
C LEU A 6 -19.34 -5.74 -13.50
N ARG A 7 -19.20 -6.17 -14.75
CA ARG A 7 -18.30 -5.55 -15.73
C ARG A 7 -18.57 -4.06 -15.89
N THR A 8 -19.83 -3.68 -16.04
CA THR A 8 -20.23 -2.26 -16.15
C THR A 8 -19.84 -1.46 -14.91
N VAL A 9 -20.05 -2.01 -13.71
CA VAL A 9 -19.70 -1.35 -12.44
C VAL A 9 -18.17 -1.23 -12.28
N VAL A 10 -17.43 -2.30 -12.56
CA VAL A 10 -15.95 -2.29 -12.49
C VAL A 10 -15.39 -1.27 -13.49
N GLU A 11 -15.85 -1.26 -14.74
CA GLU A 11 -15.41 -0.30 -15.75
C GLU A 11 -15.80 1.14 -15.42
N ALA A 12 -16.95 1.35 -14.77
CA ALA A 12 -17.35 2.68 -14.29
C ALA A 12 -16.46 3.18 -13.15
N GLN A 13 -15.97 2.28 -12.29
CA GLN A 13 -15.09 2.64 -11.19
C GLN A 13 -13.64 2.79 -11.66
N LEU A 14 -13.07 1.79 -12.33
CA LEU A 14 -11.66 1.79 -12.76
C LEU A 14 -11.43 2.66 -14.01
N GLY A 15 -12.43 2.82 -14.87
CA GLY A 15 -12.26 3.39 -16.21
C GLY A 15 -11.89 2.33 -17.25
N ARG A 16 -12.14 2.66 -18.52
CA ARG A 16 -12.07 1.73 -19.67
C ARG A 16 -10.66 1.30 -20.08
N HIS A 17 -9.63 1.95 -19.56
CA HIS A 17 -8.24 1.73 -19.97
C HIS A 17 -7.52 0.68 -19.12
N HIS A 18 -8.16 0.16 -18.07
CA HIS A 18 -7.57 -0.85 -17.19
C HIS A 18 -7.78 -2.27 -17.71
N SER A 19 -6.72 -3.07 -17.70
CA SER A 19 -6.81 -4.51 -17.86
C SER A 19 -7.27 -5.11 -16.53
N TRP A 20 -8.38 -5.82 -16.54
CA TRP A 20 -8.84 -6.54 -15.36
C TRP A 20 -9.53 -7.85 -15.74
N LYS A 21 -9.53 -8.79 -14.79
CA LYS A 21 -10.16 -10.10 -14.92
C LYS A 21 -10.68 -10.56 -13.57
N PHE A 22 -11.61 -11.49 -13.57
CA PHE A 22 -11.87 -12.26 -12.35
C PHE A 22 -10.66 -13.12 -12.03
N TYR A 23 -10.29 -13.15 -10.75
CA TYR A 23 -9.27 -14.08 -10.30
C TYR A 23 -9.73 -15.52 -10.55
N ASP A 24 -8.89 -16.29 -11.23
CA ASP A 24 -9.20 -17.68 -11.60
C ASP A 24 -8.98 -18.60 -10.39
N ARG A 25 -10.09 -18.97 -9.74
CA ARG A 25 -10.13 -19.87 -8.59
C ARG A 25 -9.63 -21.29 -8.87
N ARG A 26 -9.32 -21.64 -10.13
CA ARG A 26 -8.73 -22.95 -10.48
C ARG A 26 -7.21 -22.99 -10.32
N LYS A 27 -6.56 -21.84 -10.15
CA LYS A 27 -5.10 -21.77 -9.96
C LYS A 27 -4.72 -22.37 -8.59
N PRO A 28 -3.65 -23.17 -8.47
CA PRO A 28 -3.24 -23.72 -7.18
C PRO A 28 -2.42 -22.69 -6.38
N THR A 29 -3.04 -21.62 -5.88
CA THR A 29 -2.36 -20.61 -5.04
C THR A 29 -3.02 -20.48 -3.66
N TYR A 30 -2.25 -20.04 -2.66
CA TYR A 30 -2.76 -19.84 -1.30
C TYR A 30 -3.85 -18.77 -1.20
N LEU A 31 -3.93 -17.85 -2.17
CA LEU A 31 -5.04 -16.91 -2.28
C LEU A 31 -6.40 -17.63 -2.36
N ASN A 32 -6.49 -18.81 -2.98
CA ASN A 32 -7.72 -19.60 -2.96
C ASN A 32 -8.10 -20.09 -1.57
N LEU A 33 -7.12 -20.51 -0.77
CA LEU A 33 -7.32 -20.89 0.62
C LEU A 33 -7.83 -19.70 1.43
N VAL A 34 -7.21 -18.53 1.27
CA VAL A 34 -7.59 -17.28 1.95
C VAL A 34 -9.01 -16.87 1.60
N LEU A 35 -9.33 -16.80 0.31
CA LEU A 35 -10.66 -16.38 -0.14
C LEU A 35 -11.74 -17.39 0.27
N ALA A 36 -11.48 -18.70 0.23
CA ALA A 36 -12.43 -19.71 0.69
C ALA A 36 -12.70 -19.63 2.20
N HIS A 37 -11.69 -19.29 3.00
CA HIS A 37 -11.86 -19.03 4.43
C HIS A 37 -12.70 -17.76 4.65
N ALA A 38 -12.39 -16.68 3.94
CA ALA A 38 -13.14 -15.44 4.04
C ALA A 38 -14.62 -15.61 3.64
N GLU A 39 -14.93 -16.40 2.61
CA GLU A 39 -16.30 -16.72 2.18
C GLU A 39 -17.11 -17.44 3.26
N ARG A 40 -16.49 -18.43 3.93
CA ARG A 40 -17.13 -19.14 5.04
C ARG A 40 -17.41 -18.21 6.21
N ARG A 41 -16.45 -17.37 6.59
CA ARG A 41 -16.59 -16.42 7.70
C ARG A 41 -17.63 -15.34 7.40
N ALA A 42 -17.58 -14.78 6.21
CA ALA A 42 -18.50 -13.74 5.74
C ALA A 42 -19.91 -14.29 5.45
N ASN A 43 -20.06 -15.62 5.38
CA ASN A 43 -21.27 -16.31 4.96
C ASN A 43 -21.83 -15.75 3.64
N ARG A 44 -20.94 -15.51 2.67
CA ARG A 44 -21.29 -14.99 1.34
C ARG A 44 -20.18 -15.28 0.32
N PRO A 45 -20.53 -15.35 -0.97
CA PRO A 45 -19.53 -15.47 -2.03
C PRO A 45 -18.62 -14.24 -2.13
N VAL A 46 -17.35 -14.47 -2.47
CA VAL A 46 -16.34 -13.43 -2.70
C VAL A 46 -15.82 -13.57 -4.13
N ASN A 47 -16.00 -12.55 -4.95
CA ASN A 47 -15.48 -12.52 -6.32
C ASN A 47 -14.36 -11.50 -6.42
N LEU A 48 -13.10 -11.93 -6.35
CA LEU A 48 -11.96 -11.04 -6.49
C LEU A 48 -11.81 -10.58 -7.95
N VAL A 49 -11.85 -9.27 -8.15
CA VAL A 49 -11.47 -8.63 -9.41
C VAL A 49 -9.99 -8.28 -9.33
N TRP A 50 -9.25 -8.81 -10.28
CA TRP A 50 -7.82 -8.63 -10.42
C TRP A 50 -7.53 -7.59 -11.49
N VAL A 51 -6.92 -6.47 -11.11
CA VAL A 51 -6.51 -5.40 -12.03
C VAL A 51 -5.02 -5.55 -12.30
N GLU A 52 -4.67 -5.83 -13.56
CA GLU A 52 -3.28 -5.92 -14.01
C GLU A 52 -2.76 -4.50 -14.27
N GLY A 53 -1.79 -4.10 -13.46
CA GLY A 53 -1.35 -2.71 -13.39
C GLY A 53 -2.42 -1.83 -12.73
N GLY A 54 -2.48 -0.58 -13.17
CA GLY A 54 -3.49 0.37 -12.69
C GLY A 54 -2.94 1.41 -11.74
N PHE A 55 -3.86 1.99 -10.98
CA PHE A 55 -3.55 2.86 -9.86
C PHE A 55 -3.45 2.02 -8.57
N PRO A 56 -2.67 2.47 -7.56
CA PRO A 56 -2.46 1.74 -6.32
C PRO A 56 -3.70 1.85 -5.40
N GLU A 57 -4.86 1.47 -5.91
CA GLU A 57 -6.14 1.48 -5.22
C GLU A 57 -6.60 0.07 -4.90
N LEU A 58 -7.31 0.00 -3.80
CA LEU A 58 -8.01 -1.17 -3.31
C LEU A 58 -9.39 -0.70 -2.85
N PHE A 59 -10.43 -1.43 -3.23
CA PHE A 59 -11.79 -1.11 -2.78
C PHE A 59 -12.72 -2.30 -2.99
N THR A 60 -13.86 -2.28 -2.30
CA THR A 60 -14.91 -3.28 -2.46
C THR A 60 -16.12 -2.71 -3.16
N LEU A 61 -16.59 -3.40 -4.20
CA LEU A 61 -17.92 -3.16 -4.75
C LEU A 61 -18.95 -3.89 -3.90
N GLN A 62 -19.86 -3.13 -3.30
CA GLN A 62 -20.97 -3.67 -2.51
C GLN A 62 -22.25 -3.77 -3.35
N GLY A 63 -22.92 -4.92 -3.30
CA GLY A 63 -24.23 -5.10 -3.92
C GLY A 63 -24.59 -6.56 -4.24
N GLY A 64 -25.89 -6.85 -4.34
CA GLY A 64 -26.37 -8.12 -4.90
C GLY A 64 -25.97 -9.40 -4.14
N GLY A 65 -25.69 -9.30 -2.84
CA GLY A 65 -25.37 -10.44 -1.97
C GLY A 65 -23.98 -11.06 -2.19
N VAL A 66 -23.10 -10.39 -2.95
CA VAL A 66 -21.72 -10.83 -3.23
C VAL A 66 -20.77 -9.73 -2.80
N THR A 67 -19.62 -10.11 -2.23
CA THR A 67 -18.53 -9.18 -1.96
C THR A 67 -17.54 -9.23 -3.12
N VAL A 68 -17.24 -8.08 -3.73
CA VAL A 68 -16.32 -8.01 -4.87
C VAL A 68 -15.15 -7.08 -4.53
N PRO A 69 -14.10 -7.59 -3.87
CA PRO A 69 -12.88 -6.82 -3.69
C PRO A 69 -12.23 -6.63 -5.06
N VAL A 70 -11.76 -5.40 -5.32
CA VAL A 70 -11.02 -5.01 -6.50
C VAL A 70 -9.58 -4.75 -6.07
N PHE A 71 -8.67 -5.55 -6.61
CA PHE A 71 -7.27 -5.61 -6.19
C PHE A 71 -6.36 -5.30 -7.36
N SER A 72 -5.57 -4.23 -7.23
CA SER A 72 -4.57 -3.85 -8.21
C SER A 72 -3.21 -4.45 -7.90
N THR A 73 -2.52 -4.99 -8.91
CA THR A 73 -1.11 -5.38 -8.75
C THR A 73 -0.23 -4.18 -8.42
N ARG A 74 -0.63 -2.97 -8.86
CA ARG A 74 0.09 -1.73 -8.53
C ARG A 74 -0.02 -1.39 -7.04
N TYR A 75 -1.13 -1.74 -6.39
CA TYR A 75 -1.26 -1.61 -4.95
C TYR A 75 -0.22 -2.48 -4.22
N VAL A 76 -0.02 -3.74 -4.64
CA VAL A 76 1.00 -4.65 -4.07
C VAL A 76 2.40 -4.06 -4.21
N GLU A 77 2.76 -3.61 -5.41
CA GLU A 77 4.07 -2.99 -5.64
C GLU A 77 4.30 -1.78 -4.71
N MET A 78 3.36 -0.84 -4.68
CA MET A 78 3.52 0.38 -3.89
C MET A 78 3.47 0.12 -2.38
N SER A 79 2.59 -0.77 -1.92
CA SER A 79 2.55 -1.20 -0.52
C SER A 79 3.83 -1.96 -0.14
N GLY A 80 4.46 -2.66 -1.07
CA GLY A 80 5.71 -3.37 -0.85
C GLY A 80 6.89 -2.43 -0.66
N VAL A 81 6.94 -1.33 -1.42
CA VAL A 81 7.90 -0.22 -1.22
C VAL A 81 7.72 0.42 0.15
N LEU A 82 6.47 0.71 0.54
CA LEU A 82 6.17 1.28 1.85
C LEU A 82 6.52 0.31 2.99
N ARG A 83 6.17 -0.97 2.85
CA ARG A 83 6.51 -2.01 3.83
C ARG A 83 8.02 -2.10 4.01
N LYS A 84 8.79 -2.12 2.91
CA LYS A 84 10.27 -2.13 2.96
C LYS A 84 10.83 -0.88 3.64
N THR A 85 10.18 0.26 3.46
CA THR A 85 10.57 1.52 4.12
C THR A 85 10.31 1.48 5.63
N LEU A 86 9.26 0.77 6.05
CA LEU A 86 8.87 0.57 7.44
C LEU A 86 9.60 -0.61 8.12
N SER A 87 10.09 -1.58 7.35
CA SER A 87 10.86 -2.70 7.88
C SER A 87 12.26 -2.26 8.30
N ASN A 88 12.92 -3.08 9.11
CA ASN A 88 14.30 -2.85 9.55
C ASN A 88 15.35 -3.07 8.46
N ASP A 89 14.95 -3.22 7.20
CA ASP A 89 15.87 -3.41 6.06
C ASP A 89 16.78 -2.18 5.86
N TYR A 90 16.39 -1.02 6.41
CA TYR A 90 17.20 0.19 6.45
C TYR A 90 17.66 0.49 7.87
N SER A 91 18.96 0.34 8.14
CA SER A 91 19.53 0.77 9.42
C SER A 91 19.65 2.29 9.56
N ASP A 92 19.61 3.03 8.45
CA ASP A 92 19.74 4.49 8.41
C ASP A 92 18.37 5.19 8.35
N ALA A 93 18.04 5.94 9.40
CA ALA A 93 16.82 6.73 9.51
C ALA A 93 16.74 7.85 8.45
N ALA A 94 17.86 8.41 8.00
CA ALA A 94 17.87 9.42 6.94
C ALA A 94 17.45 8.80 5.60
N LEU A 95 17.95 7.60 5.30
CA LEU A 95 17.54 6.85 4.12
C LEU A 95 16.06 6.47 4.19
N ARG A 96 15.57 5.97 5.34
CA ARG A 96 14.13 5.67 5.51
C ARG A 96 13.26 6.88 5.25
N ARG A 97 13.64 8.04 5.78
CA ARG A 97 12.93 9.30 5.57
C ARG A 97 12.88 9.67 4.09
N GLU A 98 14.03 9.63 3.42
CA GLU A 98 14.13 9.93 2.00
C GLU A 98 13.27 8.96 1.16
N GLN A 99 13.32 7.66 1.42
CA GLN A 99 12.49 6.67 0.72
C GLN A 99 10.99 6.88 0.98
N ALA A 100 10.61 7.21 2.21
CA ALA A 100 9.22 7.51 2.55
C ALA A 100 8.70 8.74 1.83
N GLU A 101 9.53 9.78 1.68
CA GLU A 101 9.18 10.99 0.93
C GLU A 101 8.88 10.66 -0.54
N TYR A 102 9.78 9.93 -1.21
CA TYR A 102 9.58 9.59 -2.62
C TYR A 102 8.42 8.63 -2.85
N ALA A 103 8.28 7.60 -2.01
CA ALA A 103 7.15 6.68 -2.10
C ALA A 103 5.81 7.40 -1.89
N THR A 104 5.76 8.35 -0.94
CA THR A 104 4.58 9.19 -0.69
C THR A 104 4.29 10.11 -1.88
N LEU A 105 5.30 10.81 -2.42
CA LEU A 105 5.13 11.64 -3.62
C LEU A 105 4.61 10.83 -4.80
N ARG A 106 5.15 9.63 -5.03
CA ARG A 106 4.71 8.75 -6.11
C ARG A 106 3.27 8.28 -5.91
N LEU A 107 2.90 7.85 -4.70
CA LEU A 107 1.51 7.49 -4.37
C LEU A 107 0.54 8.66 -4.59
N ILE A 108 0.87 9.85 -4.07
CA ILE A 108 0.06 11.07 -4.30
C ILE A 108 -0.06 11.36 -5.80
N GLY A 109 1.04 11.25 -6.55
CA GLY A 109 1.05 11.49 -7.98
C GLY A 109 0.16 10.52 -8.76
N GLU A 110 0.23 9.22 -8.45
CA GLU A 110 -0.63 8.20 -9.08
C GLU A 110 -2.11 8.38 -8.69
N MET A 111 -2.40 8.69 -7.43
CA MET A 111 -3.77 9.00 -6.97
C MET A 111 -4.33 10.29 -7.58
N ALA A 112 -3.51 11.32 -7.70
CA ALA A 112 -3.86 12.57 -8.38
C ALA A 112 -4.18 12.31 -9.86
N LEU A 113 -3.39 11.45 -10.51
CA LEU A 113 -3.62 11.07 -11.90
C LEU A 113 -4.94 10.32 -12.07
N ARG A 114 -5.24 9.40 -11.15
CA ARG A 114 -6.50 8.64 -11.06
C ARG A 114 -7.73 9.52 -10.90
N LEU A 115 -7.61 10.58 -10.08
CA LEU A 115 -8.69 11.49 -9.73
C LEU A 115 -8.78 12.71 -10.68
N GLY A 116 -7.92 12.78 -11.70
CA GLY A 116 -7.96 13.83 -12.73
C GLY A 116 -7.27 15.14 -12.36
N HIS A 117 -6.45 15.15 -11.30
CA HIS A 117 -5.66 16.31 -10.87
C HIS A 117 -4.31 16.35 -11.61
N ALA A 118 -4.36 16.70 -12.90
CA ALA A 118 -3.20 16.57 -13.80
C ALA A 118 -1.94 17.33 -13.33
N ASP A 119 -2.08 18.56 -12.85
CA ASP A 119 -0.95 19.39 -12.44
C ASP A 119 -0.29 18.86 -11.16
N LEU A 120 -1.09 18.40 -10.19
CA LEU A 120 -0.62 17.76 -8.98
C LEU A 120 0.08 16.43 -9.30
N ALA A 121 -0.50 15.64 -10.20
CA ALA A 121 0.10 14.40 -10.67
C ALA A 121 1.47 14.64 -11.30
N ALA A 122 1.56 15.55 -12.28
CA ALA A 122 2.82 15.88 -12.96
C ALA A 122 3.88 16.35 -11.97
N ARG A 123 3.49 17.22 -11.03
CA ARG A 123 4.37 17.73 -9.97
C ARG A 123 4.92 16.60 -9.10
N CYS A 124 4.05 15.81 -8.49
CA CYS A 124 4.44 14.79 -7.52
C CYS A 124 5.23 13.65 -8.17
N LEU A 125 4.84 13.21 -9.37
CA LEU A 125 5.58 12.19 -10.10
C LEU A 125 6.97 12.69 -10.52
N ALA A 126 7.10 13.94 -10.98
CA ALA A 126 8.42 14.51 -11.30
C ALA A 126 9.31 14.64 -10.04
N LEU A 127 8.75 15.12 -8.93
CA LEU A 127 9.46 15.23 -7.66
C LEU A 127 9.87 13.86 -7.08
N SER A 128 9.10 12.80 -7.30
CA SER A 128 9.48 11.45 -6.87
C SER A 128 10.72 10.87 -7.57
N VAL A 129 11.17 11.51 -8.65
CA VAL A 129 12.34 11.11 -9.45
C VAL A 129 13.50 12.10 -9.30
N LEU A 130 13.23 13.35 -8.97
CA LEU A 130 14.26 14.37 -8.77
C LEU A 130 15.02 14.15 -7.45
N GLU A 131 16.30 14.54 -7.44
CA GLU A 131 17.13 14.69 -6.23
C GLU A 131 17.33 13.45 -5.35
N ARG A 132 16.95 12.24 -5.79
CA ARG A 132 17.22 11.01 -5.02
C ARG A 132 18.71 10.75 -4.91
N GLN A 133 19.21 10.70 -3.68
CA GLN A 133 20.59 10.35 -3.38
C GLN A 133 20.82 8.85 -3.55
N ILE A 134 19.82 8.04 -3.18
CA ILE A 134 19.91 6.58 -3.19
C ILE A 134 18.74 5.98 -3.97
N TRP A 135 19.10 5.14 -4.94
CA TRP A 135 18.16 4.37 -5.75
C TRP A 135 18.08 2.96 -5.23
N ILE A 136 16.89 2.60 -4.78
CA ILE A 136 16.60 1.26 -4.33
C ILE A 136 15.64 0.69 -5.35
N PRO A 137 16.00 -0.39 -6.05
CA PRO A 137 15.08 -1.01 -6.98
C PRO A 137 13.87 -1.49 -6.17
N ASP A 138 12.69 -1.05 -6.58
CA ASP A 138 11.46 -1.66 -6.09
C ASP A 138 11.41 -3.08 -6.62
N LEU A 139 10.83 -3.96 -5.84
CA LEU A 139 10.46 -5.30 -6.29
C LEU A 139 9.27 -5.16 -7.24
N GLY A 140 9.34 -5.84 -8.38
CA GLY A 140 8.20 -5.96 -9.28
C GLY A 140 7.16 -6.90 -8.68
N TYR A 141 5.92 -6.82 -9.16
CA TYR A 141 4.85 -7.76 -8.78
C TYR A 141 5.28 -9.23 -8.73
N ASN A 142 6.04 -9.68 -9.75
CA ASN A 142 6.49 -11.07 -9.84
C ASN A 142 7.46 -11.47 -8.71
N ASP A 143 8.20 -10.51 -8.18
CA ASP A 143 9.12 -10.76 -7.07
C ASP A 143 8.35 -11.05 -5.77
N TYR A 144 7.13 -10.51 -5.66
CA TYR A 144 6.24 -10.77 -4.53
C TYR A 144 5.46 -12.08 -4.67
N GLU A 145 5.27 -12.65 -5.88
CA GLU A 145 4.58 -13.94 -6.05
C GLU A 145 5.46 -15.15 -5.70
N MET A 146 6.74 -14.93 -5.46
CA MET A 146 7.72 -15.97 -5.22
C MET A 146 7.99 -16.18 -3.72
N PRO A 147 8.46 -17.37 -3.30
CA PRO A 147 8.86 -17.62 -1.91
C PRO A 147 9.88 -16.59 -1.37
N PRO A 148 9.95 -16.38 -0.04
CA PRO A 148 9.29 -17.17 1.00
C PRO A 148 7.79 -16.84 1.17
N TYR A 149 6.99 -17.84 1.52
CA TYR A 149 5.57 -17.69 1.86
C TYR A 149 5.41 -17.61 3.39
N ASP A 150 6.14 -16.69 4.00
CA ASP A 150 6.16 -16.46 5.45
C ASP A 150 4.99 -15.55 5.91
N GLU A 151 4.98 -15.20 7.20
CA GLU A 151 3.98 -14.30 7.78
C GLU A 151 3.98 -12.92 7.10
N GLY A 152 5.16 -12.45 6.68
CA GLY A 152 5.32 -11.18 5.99
C GLY A 152 4.73 -11.20 4.59
N TYR A 153 4.93 -12.30 3.85
CA TYR A 153 4.26 -12.56 2.58
C TYR A 153 2.74 -12.55 2.78
N ALA A 154 2.23 -13.33 3.75
CA ALA A 154 0.80 -13.47 3.95
C ALA A 154 0.16 -12.12 4.31
N ALA A 155 0.75 -11.38 5.25
CA ALA A 155 0.28 -10.07 5.64
C ALA A 155 0.27 -9.10 4.46
N HIS A 156 1.39 -8.99 3.75
CA HIS A 156 1.53 -8.07 2.62
C HIS A 156 0.51 -8.34 1.50
N TRP A 157 0.28 -9.61 1.15
CA TRP A 157 -0.60 -9.99 0.06
C TRP A 157 -2.08 -9.99 0.42
N TYR A 158 -2.41 -10.46 1.61
CA TYR A 158 -3.79 -10.85 1.92
C TYR A 158 -4.48 -9.91 2.88
N PHE A 159 -3.75 -9.18 3.75
CA PHE A 159 -4.37 -8.31 4.74
C PHE A 159 -5.31 -7.29 4.10
N ALA A 160 -4.85 -6.60 3.06
CA ALA A 160 -5.64 -5.57 2.40
C ALA A 160 -6.90 -6.15 1.74
N ILE A 161 -6.79 -7.30 1.05
CA ILE A 161 -7.94 -8.01 0.46
C ILE A 161 -8.95 -8.40 1.55
N LEU A 162 -8.46 -8.91 2.68
CA LEU A 162 -9.30 -9.31 3.79
C LEU A 162 -9.96 -8.11 4.48
N HIS A 163 -9.25 -6.99 4.62
CA HIS A 163 -9.78 -5.72 5.14
C HIS A 163 -10.99 -5.27 4.31
N GLU A 164 -10.84 -5.25 3.00
CA GLU A 164 -11.92 -4.94 2.06
C GLU A 164 -13.14 -5.86 2.18
N ILE A 165 -12.88 -7.17 2.30
CA ILE A 165 -13.95 -8.13 2.56
C ILE A 165 -14.63 -7.82 3.89
N GLY A 166 -13.86 -7.44 4.92
CA GLY A 166 -14.30 -7.10 6.25
C GLY A 166 -15.33 -5.96 6.30
N HIS A 167 -15.21 -4.94 5.42
CA HIS A 167 -16.24 -3.90 5.29
C HIS A 167 -17.63 -4.43 4.90
N SER A 168 -17.69 -5.62 4.31
CA SER A 168 -18.93 -6.26 3.88
C SER A 168 -19.49 -7.25 4.92
N VAL A 169 -18.76 -7.52 6.00
CA VAL A 169 -19.11 -8.52 7.01
C VAL A 169 -19.74 -7.86 8.22
N PRO A 170 -20.92 -8.33 8.69
CA PRO A 170 -21.45 -7.91 9.97
C PRO A 170 -20.47 -8.31 11.09
N SER A 171 -19.97 -7.33 11.86
CA SER A 171 -19.04 -7.63 12.95
C SER A 171 -19.76 -8.37 14.08
N PRO A 172 -19.31 -9.57 14.48
CA PRO A 172 -19.79 -10.21 15.71
C PRO A 172 -19.41 -9.38 16.95
N ASN A 173 -18.37 -8.55 16.82
CA ASN A 173 -17.83 -7.68 17.86
C ASN A 173 -18.40 -6.26 17.79
N ALA A 174 -19.49 -6.02 17.05
CA ALA A 174 -20.07 -4.69 16.88
C ALA A 174 -20.34 -3.96 18.22
N GLY A 175 -20.59 -4.71 19.31
CA GLY A 175 -20.75 -4.15 20.65
C GLY A 175 -19.45 -3.64 21.29
N LEU A 176 -18.30 -4.28 21.00
CA LEU A 176 -16.98 -3.89 21.50
C LEU A 176 -16.42 -2.64 20.78
N VAL A 177 -16.97 -2.32 19.61
CA VAL A 177 -16.59 -1.17 18.79
C VAL A 177 -17.77 -0.20 18.62
N ALA A 178 -18.64 -0.11 19.64
CA ALA A 178 -19.80 0.77 19.61
C ALA A 178 -19.39 2.24 19.38
N ASP A 179 -20.28 3.03 18.78
CA ASP A 179 -19.99 4.43 18.41
C ASP A 179 -19.60 5.30 19.62
N GLY A 180 -20.11 4.97 20.81
CA GLY A 180 -19.70 5.63 22.06
C GLY A 180 -18.24 5.39 22.43
N ILE A 181 -17.70 4.20 22.12
CA ILE A 181 -16.29 3.86 22.35
C ILE A 181 -15.42 4.60 21.34
N MET A 182 -15.82 4.63 20.06
CA MET A 182 -15.10 5.40 19.03
C MET A 182 -15.09 6.89 19.36
N ARG A 183 -16.23 7.44 19.80
CA ARG A 183 -16.33 8.83 20.26
C ARG A 183 -15.37 9.11 21.41
N ALA A 184 -15.36 8.25 22.43
CA ALA A 184 -14.44 8.39 23.56
C ALA A 184 -12.97 8.29 23.13
N ALA A 185 -12.64 7.43 22.18
CA ALA A 185 -11.27 7.32 21.63
C ALA A 185 -10.83 8.60 20.93
N VAL A 186 -11.72 9.22 20.14
CA VAL A 186 -11.48 10.53 19.48
C VAL A 186 -11.33 11.66 20.51
N GLU A 187 -12.16 11.67 21.56
CA GLU A 187 -12.07 12.65 22.65
C GLU A 187 -10.76 12.52 23.43
N VAL A 188 -10.30 11.29 23.71
CA VAL A 188 -9.01 11.02 24.36
C VAL A 188 -7.83 11.48 23.49
N ALA A 189 -7.98 11.44 22.16
CA ALA A 189 -7.02 12.02 21.22
C ALA A 189 -7.06 13.56 21.17
N GLY A 190 -7.91 14.21 21.98
CA GLY A 190 -8.01 15.66 22.12
C GLY A 190 -8.79 16.35 21.01
N LEU A 191 -9.63 15.60 20.28
CA LEU A 191 -10.44 16.14 19.18
C LEU A 191 -11.93 16.20 19.55
N ASP A 192 -12.64 17.16 18.98
CA ASP A 192 -14.11 17.24 19.09
C ASP A 192 -14.76 16.28 18.08
N PRO A 193 -15.37 15.16 18.53
CA PRO A 193 -15.94 14.12 17.67
C PRO A 193 -17.07 14.61 16.75
N ASP A 194 -17.71 15.76 17.06
CA ASP A 194 -18.77 16.32 16.23
C ASP A 194 -18.23 17.28 15.15
N HIS A 195 -16.97 17.69 15.27
CA HIS A 195 -16.29 18.59 14.33
C HIS A 195 -15.02 17.98 13.72
N VAL A 196 -14.82 16.67 13.87
CA VAL A 196 -13.69 15.97 13.23
C VAL A 196 -13.91 15.75 11.75
N HIS A 197 -12.79 15.67 11.04
CA HIS A 197 -12.73 15.21 9.66
C HIS A 197 -13.46 13.87 9.49
N ARG A 198 -14.05 13.68 8.29
CA ARG A 198 -14.88 12.53 7.92
C ARG A 198 -14.33 11.17 8.39
N SER A 199 -13.05 10.91 8.16
CA SER A 199 -12.38 9.66 8.56
C SER A 199 -12.30 9.37 10.07
N LEU A 200 -12.58 10.35 10.93
CA LEU A 200 -12.68 10.17 12.38
C LEU A 200 -14.13 10.19 12.87
N GLN A 201 -15.09 10.29 11.96
CA GLN A 201 -16.49 10.13 12.30
C GLN A 201 -16.69 8.72 12.88
N PRO A 202 -17.33 8.57 14.05
CA PRO A 202 -17.40 7.30 14.77
C PRO A 202 -17.84 6.11 13.91
N ALA A 203 -18.80 6.31 13.01
CA ALA A 203 -19.31 5.25 12.15
C ALA A 203 -18.29 4.79 11.09
N GLU A 204 -17.49 5.70 10.54
CA GLU A 204 -16.44 5.38 9.57
C GLU A 204 -15.26 4.73 10.27
N LEU A 205 -14.80 5.30 11.39
CA LEU A 205 -13.73 4.72 12.19
C LEU A 205 -14.08 3.31 12.69
N ARG A 206 -15.33 3.09 13.10
CA ARG A 206 -15.83 1.76 13.45
C ARG A 206 -15.76 0.80 12.25
N ALA A 207 -16.14 1.24 11.05
CA ALA A 207 -16.12 0.39 9.87
C ALA A 207 -14.68 -0.04 9.52
N GLU A 208 -13.71 0.87 9.62
CA GLU A 208 -12.27 0.58 9.46
C GLU A 208 -11.76 -0.40 10.53
N VAL A 209 -12.07 -0.14 11.80
CA VAL A 209 -11.68 -1.01 12.92
C VAL A 209 -12.23 -2.42 12.73
N VAL A 210 -13.51 -2.55 12.34
CA VAL A 210 -14.13 -3.86 12.07
C VAL A 210 -13.43 -4.58 10.92
N ALA A 211 -13.10 -3.85 9.85
CA ALA A 211 -12.41 -4.40 8.70
C ALA A 211 -11.01 -4.91 9.07
N ASP A 212 -10.24 -4.14 9.85
CA ASP A 212 -8.91 -4.55 10.34
C ASP A 212 -8.98 -5.77 11.26
N MET A 213 -9.94 -5.78 12.20
CA MET A 213 -10.15 -6.92 13.09
C MET A 213 -10.49 -8.18 12.30
N PHE A 214 -11.41 -8.08 11.33
CA PHE A 214 -11.73 -9.18 10.44
C PHE A 214 -10.50 -9.64 9.65
N ALA A 215 -9.73 -8.70 9.10
CA ALA A 215 -8.52 -9.02 8.36
C ALA A 215 -7.51 -9.79 9.19
N ALA A 216 -7.22 -9.33 10.41
CA ALA A 216 -6.26 -9.95 11.31
C ALA A 216 -6.65 -11.37 11.70
N SER A 217 -7.91 -11.60 12.10
CA SER A 217 -8.39 -12.93 12.46
C SER A 217 -8.30 -13.90 11.29
N MET A 218 -8.77 -13.48 10.11
CA MET A 218 -8.71 -14.32 8.91
C MET A 218 -7.27 -14.59 8.48
N LEU A 219 -6.40 -13.60 8.61
CA LEU A 219 -5.00 -13.72 8.25
C LEU A 219 -4.28 -14.68 9.20
N LEU A 220 -4.55 -14.64 10.50
CA LEU A 220 -3.96 -15.59 11.46
C LEU A 220 -4.30 -17.03 11.08
N GLU A 221 -5.59 -17.33 10.92
CA GLU A 221 -6.06 -18.67 10.57
C GLU A 221 -5.43 -19.16 9.26
N THR A 222 -5.41 -18.30 8.24
CA THR A 222 -4.94 -18.68 6.91
C THR A 222 -3.43 -18.79 6.81
N THR A 223 -2.67 -17.92 7.49
CA THR A 223 -1.21 -18.00 7.57
C THR A 223 -0.76 -19.30 8.23
N MET A 224 -1.40 -19.70 9.34
CA MET A 224 -1.08 -20.97 10.00
C MET A 224 -1.27 -22.17 9.07
N LEU A 225 -2.38 -22.21 8.32
CA LEU A 225 -2.64 -23.28 7.37
C LEU A 225 -1.65 -23.29 6.20
N ILE A 226 -1.21 -22.11 5.74
CA ILE A 226 -0.18 -21.98 4.71
C ILE A 226 1.14 -22.55 5.23
N MET A 227 1.54 -22.20 6.45
CA MET A 227 2.80 -22.66 7.04
C MET A 227 2.79 -24.15 7.34
N GLU A 228 1.67 -24.68 7.85
CA GLU A 228 1.47 -26.12 8.05
C GLU A 228 1.59 -26.90 6.74
N ASP A 229 0.93 -26.45 5.66
CA ASP A 229 1.02 -27.07 4.33
C ASP A 229 2.46 -27.09 3.78
N ARG A 230 3.26 -26.10 4.16
CA ARG A 230 4.68 -25.98 3.77
C ARG A 230 5.64 -26.73 4.68
N GLY A 231 5.20 -27.19 5.86
CA GLY A 231 6.06 -27.73 6.89
C GLY A 231 7.01 -26.69 7.50
N GLU A 232 6.58 -25.43 7.54
CA GLU A 232 7.28 -24.31 8.18
C GLU A 232 6.62 -23.99 9.54
N ASP A 233 7.41 -23.54 10.51
CA ASP A 233 6.93 -23.21 11.87
C ASP A 233 6.34 -21.81 11.89
N PHE A 234 5.09 -21.67 12.34
CA PHE A 234 4.43 -20.37 12.54
C PHE A 234 5.00 -19.62 13.74
N ASP A 235 5.48 -18.40 13.52
CA ASP A 235 5.92 -17.49 14.58
C ASP A 235 4.85 -16.41 14.86
N PRO A 236 4.13 -16.50 16.00
CA PRO A 236 3.12 -15.52 16.36
C PRO A 236 3.69 -14.11 16.57
N LEU A 237 4.95 -13.97 16.96
CA LEU A 237 5.58 -12.66 17.17
C LEU A 237 5.85 -11.97 15.83
N VAL A 238 6.38 -12.71 14.85
CA VAL A 238 6.57 -12.21 13.50
C VAL A 238 5.23 -11.83 12.89
N PHE A 239 4.22 -12.72 12.99
CA PHE A 239 2.86 -12.45 12.53
C PHE A 239 2.29 -11.14 13.10
N MET A 240 2.42 -10.92 14.41
CA MET A 240 1.95 -9.70 15.07
C MET A 240 2.63 -8.45 14.50
N GLY A 241 3.95 -8.48 14.35
CA GLY A 241 4.71 -7.38 13.74
C GLY A 241 4.26 -7.08 12.33
N GLU A 242 4.09 -8.11 11.50
CA GLU A 242 3.70 -7.99 10.09
C GLU A 242 2.27 -7.48 9.90
N CYS A 243 1.34 -7.86 10.79
CA CYS A 243 -0.01 -7.31 10.80
C CYS A 243 -0.02 -5.81 11.09
N LEU A 244 0.72 -5.38 12.12
CA LEU A 244 0.80 -3.96 12.49
C LEU A 244 1.49 -3.13 11.41
N LEU A 245 2.59 -3.63 10.84
CA LEU A 245 3.27 -2.99 9.71
C LEU A 245 2.34 -2.85 8.51
N THR A 246 1.60 -3.89 8.16
CA THR A 246 0.69 -3.85 7.00
C THR A 246 -0.49 -2.92 7.22
N ALA A 247 -1.07 -2.89 8.43
CA ALA A 247 -2.12 -1.92 8.77
C ALA A 247 -1.62 -0.47 8.63
N ALA A 248 -0.38 -0.18 9.04
CA ALA A 248 0.22 1.13 8.85
C ALA A 248 0.45 1.48 7.36
N VAL A 249 0.81 0.49 6.52
CA VAL A 249 0.93 0.67 5.07
C VAL A 249 -0.42 1.01 4.44
N VAL A 250 -1.49 0.27 4.77
CA VAL A 250 -2.85 0.53 4.29
C VAL A 250 -3.27 1.96 4.63
N GLU A 251 -3.08 2.37 5.88
CA GLU A 251 -3.41 3.73 6.32
C GLU A 251 -2.58 4.80 5.60
N LEU A 252 -1.29 4.56 5.32
CA LEU A 252 -0.46 5.52 4.59
C LEU A 252 -0.95 5.71 3.15
N VAL A 253 -1.37 4.62 2.47
CA VAL A 253 -2.00 4.70 1.15
C VAL A 253 -3.30 5.51 1.22
N GLU A 254 -4.18 5.22 2.17
CA GLU A 254 -5.44 5.95 2.34
C GLU A 254 -5.24 7.41 2.76
N ARG A 255 -4.17 7.71 3.49
CA ARG A 255 -3.77 9.08 3.81
C ARG A 255 -3.33 9.84 2.55
N CYS A 256 -2.57 9.21 1.65
CA CYS A 256 -2.21 9.82 0.37
C CYS A 256 -3.44 10.09 -0.50
N ARG A 257 -4.38 9.13 -0.55
CA ARG A 257 -5.65 9.29 -1.26
C ARG A 257 -6.49 10.44 -0.71
N ARG A 258 -6.67 10.49 0.62
CA ARG A 258 -7.38 11.61 1.28
C ARG A 258 -6.71 12.95 1.03
N PHE A 259 -5.39 13.01 1.06
CA PHE A 259 -4.65 14.25 0.76
C PHE A 259 -4.95 14.77 -0.66
N VAL A 260 -5.11 13.88 -1.65
CA VAL A 260 -5.47 14.29 -3.01
C VAL A 260 -6.91 14.82 -3.07
N LEU A 261 -7.83 14.17 -2.36
CA LEU A 261 -9.25 14.58 -2.30
C LEU A 261 -9.46 15.89 -1.52
N ASP A 262 -8.71 16.07 -0.44
CA ASP A 262 -8.72 17.24 0.44
C ASP A 262 -7.30 17.53 0.95
N PRO A 263 -6.58 18.48 0.32
CA PRO A 263 -5.21 18.82 0.70
C PRO A 263 -5.11 19.68 1.98
N ALA A 264 -6.18 19.83 2.76
CA ALA A 264 -6.16 20.61 4.00
C ALA A 264 -5.03 20.16 4.96
N PRO A 265 -4.39 21.09 5.70
CA PRO A 265 -3.30 20.77 6.63
C PRO A 265 -3.70 19.73 7.69
N ASP A 266 -4.95 19.79 8.15
CA ASP A 266 -5.44 18.97 9.26
C ASP A 266 -5.65 17.50 8.88
N ALA A 267 -5.89 17.20 7.59
CA ALA A 267 -6.10 15.84 7.10
C ALA A 267 -4.89 14.91 7.40
N ALA A 268 -3.68 15.49 7.43
CA ALA A 268 -2.46 14.77 7.75
C ALA A 268 -2.37 14.36 9.23
N ALA A 269 -2.77 15.24 10.16
CA ALA A 269 -2.77 14.96 11.59
C ALA A 269 -3.89 13.96 11.96
N VAL A 270 -5.04 14.09 11.31
CA VAL A 270 -6.20 13.20 11.44
C VAL A 270 -5.85 11.74 11.12
N GLY A 271 -5.05 11.49 10.08
CA GLY A 271 -4.63 10.12 9.72
C GLY A 271 -3.83 9.43 10.83
N GLY A 272 -2.91 10.15 11.50
CA GLY A 272 -2.12 9.58 12.59
C GLY A 272 -2.98 9.15 13.80
N ILE A 273 -4.04 9.91 14.10
CA ILE A 273 -4.98 9.58 15.18
C ILE A 273 -5.85 8.38 14.80
N ALA A 274 -6.34 8.34 13.56
CA ALA A 274 -7.15 7.21 13.08
C ALA A 274 -6.37 5.90 13.14
N LEU A 275 -5.10 5.92 12.69
CA LEU A 275 -4.19 4.78 12.80
C LEU A 275 -4.05 4.29 14.23
N HIS A 276 -3.75 5.20 15.16
CA HIS A 276 -3.51 4.84 16.54
C HIS A 276 -4.73 4.17 17.19
N ILE A 277 -5.93 4.67 16.90
CA ILE A 277 -7.17 4.07 17.40
C ILE A 277 -7.34 2.67 16.79
N ARG A 278 -7.20 2.53 15.47
CA ARG A 278 -7.28 1.24 14.76
C ARG A 278 -6.29 0.22 15.32
N GLU A 279 -5.05 0.62 15.54
CA GLU A 279 -4.00 -0.22 16.15
C GLU A 279 -4.38 -0.72 17.54
N ILE A 280 -5.05 0.06 18.38
CA ILE A 280 -5.49 -0.41 19.71
C ILE A 280 -6.45 -1.60 19.56
N PHE A 281 -7.44 -1.50 18.68
CA PHE A 281 -8.43 -2.56 18.47
C PHE A 281 -7.84 -3.77 17.75
N LEU A 282 -7.00 -3.53 16.74
CA LEU A 282 -6.27 -4.56 16.01
C LEU A 282 -5.42 -5.42 16.98
N ARG A 283 -4.69 -4.77 17.88
CA ARG A 283 -3.89 -5.46 18.91
C ARG A 283 -4.75 -6.29 19.86
N GLY A 284 -5.87 -5.74 20.32
CA GLY A 284 -6.83 -6.48 21.15
C GLY A 284 -7.34 -7.73 20.44
N GLN A 285 -7.72 -7.61 19.16
CA GLN A 285 -8.20 -8.74 18.37
C GLN A 285 -7.12 -9.81 18.19
N ILE A 286 -5.88 -9.43 17.89
CA ILE A 286 -4.79 -10.41 17.75
C ILE A 286 -4.53 -11.15 19.08
N ILE A 287 -4.57 -10.44 20.22
CA ILE A 287 -4.45 -11.07 21.54
C ILE A 287 -5.57 -12.10 21.75
N ASP A 288 -6.82 -11.73 21.47
CA ASP A 288 -7.97 -12.62 21.65
C ASP A 288 -7.87 -13.86 20.75
N ASP A 289 -7.46 -13.69 19.49
CA ASP A 289 -7.33 -14.81 18.56
C ASP A 289 -6.17 -15.74 18.94
N LEU A 290 -5.02 -15.21 19.36
CA LEU A 290 -3.91 -16.03 19.86
C LEU A 290 -4.29 -16.79 21.12
N ARG A 291 -5.06 -16.20 22.03
CA ARG A 291 -5.58 -16.91 23.20
C ARG A 291 -6.53 -18.03 22.82
N ALA A 292 -7.43 -17.78 21.88
CA ALA A 292 -8.33 -18.82 21.37
C ALA A 292 -7.55 -19.97 20.74
N LEU A 293 -6.45 -19.66 20.04
CA LEU A 293 -5.57 -20.64 19.42
C LEU A 293 -4.80 -21.50 20.43
N PHE A 294 -4.12 -20.89 21.39
CA PHE A 294 -3.31 -21.64 22.36
C PHE A 294 -4.14 -22.32 23.45
N GLY A 295 -5.40 -21.90 23.63
CA GLY A 295 -6.28 -22.44 24.66
C GLY A 295 -5.81 -22.12 26.09
N PRO A 296 -6.35 -22.82 27.10
CA PRO A 296 -6.07 -22.52 28.51
C PRO A 296 -4.63 -22.84 28.94
N GLU A 297 -3.93 -23.71 28.22
CA GLU A 297 -2.53 -24.08 28.46
C GLU A 297 -1.54 -23.13 27.77
N GLY A 298 -2.05 -22.15 27.01
CA GLY A 298 -1.26 -21.15 26.31
C GLY A 298 -0.56 -20.13 27.22
N PRO A 299 0.28 -19.26 26.64
CA PRO A 299 0.84 -18.13 27.36
C PRO A 299 -0.27 -17.27 27.99
N PRO A 300 -0.08 -16.75 29.23
CA PRO A 300 -1.02 -15.82 29.83
C PRO A 300 -1.23 -14.58 28.94
N GLU A 301 -2.44 -14.01 28.97
CA GLU A 301 -2.80 -12.81 28.21
C GLU A 301 -1.79 -11.67 28.40
N GLN A 302 -1.30 -11.46 29.62
CA GLN A 302 -0.34 -10.41 29.94
C GLN A 302 1.01 -10.63 29.25
N VAL A 303 1.39 -11.88 28.98
CA VAL A 303 2.62 -12.21 28.25
C VAL A 303 2.45 -11.88 26.77
N ILE A 304 1.33 -12.26 26.16
CA ILE A 304 1.02 -11.95 24.76
C ILE A 304 0.94 -10.42 24.57
N ALA A 305 0.19 -9.74 25.44
CA ALA A 305 0.06 -8.28 25.42
C ALA A 305 1.42 -7.59 25.63
N GLY A 306 2.25 -8.09 26.55
CA GLY A 306 3.60 -7.58 26.78
C GLY A 306 4.49 -7.71 25.55
N ALA A 307 4.50 -8.89 24.91
CA ALA A 307 5.26 -9.12 23.69
C ALA A 307 4.79 -8.23 22.54
N LEU A 308 3.48 -8.03 22.42
CA LEU A 308 2.92 -7.17 21.38
C LEU A 308 3.31 -5.70 21.59
N ILE A 309 3.28 -5.21 22.84
CA ILE A 309 3.73 -3.85 23.18
C ILE A 309 5.22 -3.71 22.85
N GLU A 310 6.04 -4.70 23.21
CA GLU A 310 7.46 -4.71 22.89
C GLU A 310 7.69 -4.68 21.38
N ILE A 311 6.95 -5.48 20.60
CA ILE A 311 7.06 -5.48 19.13
C ILE A 311 6.71 -4.10 18.56
N HIS A 312 5.60 -3.53 19.01
CA HIS A 312 5.17 -2.20 18.57
C HIS A 312 6.22 -1.13 18.92
N ASP A 313 6.70 -1.10 20.16
CA ASP A 313 7.59 -0.06 20.65
C ASP A 313 9.03 -0.19 20.12
N ALA A 314 9.48 -1.43 19.89
CA ALA A 314 10.83 -1.72 19.39
C ALA A 314 10.96 -1.68 17.87
N TYR A 315 9.89 -1.98 17.13
CA TYR A 315 9.95 -2.13 15.66
C TYR A 315 9.04 -1.15 14.92
N VAL A 316 7.74 -1.16 15.21
CA VAL A 316 6.75 -0.42 14.40
C VAL A 316 6.78 1.08 14.69
N ALA A 317 6.69 1.48 15.95
CA ALA A 317 6.65 2.88 16.35
C ALA A 317 7.93 3.66 15.99
N PRO A 318 9.16 3.12 16.16
CA PRO A 318 10.37 3.77 15.66
C PRO A 318 10.36 3.98 14.15
N ALA A 319 9.97 2.97 13.37
CA ALA A 319 9.89 3.09 11.92
C ALA A 319 8.90 4.18 11.49
N LEU A 320 7.70 4.21 12.10
CA LEU A 320 6.70 5.25 11.87
C LEU A 320 7.22 6.66 12.20
N ARG A 321 7.94 6.81 13.32
CA ARG A 321 8.57 8.08 13.69
C ARG A 321 9.65 8.52 12.69
N ASP A 322 10.43 7.58 12.18
CA ASP A 322 11.52 7.87 11.23
C ASP A 322 10.98 8.32 9.87
N ILE A 323 9.89 7.70 9.39
CA ILE A 323 9.30 8.03 8.09
C ILE A 323 8.39 9.27 8.12
N ALA A 324 7.82 9.60 9.28
CA ALA A 324 6.85 10.69 9.41
C ALA A 324 7.33 12.05 8.85
N PRO A 325 8.59 12.48 9.05
CA PRO A 325 9.11 13.69 8.42
C PRO A 325 9.15 13.62 6.90
N GLY A 326 9.44 12.44 6.32
CA GLY A 326 9.48 12.24 4.87
C GLY A 326 8.09 12.30 4.26
N VAL A 327 7.11 11.65 4.89
CA VAL A 327 5.69 11.76 4.51
C VAL A 327 5.22 13.21 4.59
N ALA A 328 5.59 13.93 5.66
CA ALA A 328 5.23 15.35 5.82
C ALA A 328 5.89 16.25 4.77
N ALA A 329 7.17 16.00 4.44
CA ALA A 329 7.90 16.71 3.39
C ALA A 329 7.23 16.52 2.03
N ALA A 330 6.90 15.28 1.67
CA ALA A 330 6.18 14.95 0.44
C ALA A 330 4.85 15.71 0.31
N MET A 331 4.02 15.67 1.35
CA MET A 331 2.72 16.39 1.36
C MET A 331 2.90 17.91 1.34
N SER A 332 3.96 18.43 1.95
CA SER A 332 4.30 19.85 1.89
C SER A 332 4.70 20.27 0.48
N GLN A 333 5.60 19.52 -0.16
CA GLN A 333 6.06 19.78 -1.52
C GLN A 333 4.93 19.66 -2.54
N ALA A 334 4.05 18.67 -2.37
CA ALA A 334 2.86 18.49 -3.20
C ALA A 334 1.92 19.71 -3.17
N ARG A 335 1.82 20.41 -2.04
CA ARG A 335 1.02 21.65 -1.89
C ARG A 335 1.76 22.92 -2.29
N ALA A 336 3.09 22.91 -2.28
CA ALA A 336 3.88 24.11 -2.48
C ALA A 336 3.60 24.71 -3.87
N ALA A 337 3.32 26.02 -3.90
CA ALA A 337 3.11 26.75 -5.15
C ALA A 337 4.41 26.92 -5.95
N GLU A 338 5.55 26.99 -5.25
CA GLU A 338 6.88 27.16 -5.84
C GLU A 338 7.83 26.02 -5.44
N PRO A 339 8.77 25.62 -6.31
CA PRO A 339 8.87 26.03 -7.71
C PRO A 339 7.67 25.55 -8.53
N SER A 340 7.25 26.27 -9.57
CA SER A 340 6.15 25.83 -10.46
C SER A 340 6.40 24.44 -11.07
N THR A 341 5.34 23.70 -11.43
CA THR A 341 5.46 22.37 -12.05
C THR A 341 6.27 22.39 -13.35
N THR A 342 6.14 23.44 -14.17
CA THR A 342 6.97 23.63 -15.38
C THR A 342 8.45 23.76 -15.03
N ALA A 343 8.81 24.49 -13.97
CA ALA A 343 10.19 24.61 -13.53
C ALA A 343 10.75 23.26 -13.04
N ILE A 344 9.94 22.47 -12.34
CA ILE A 344 10.28 21.11 -11.88
C ILE A 344 10.56 20.20 -13.10
N LEU A 345 9.67 20.19 -14.10
CA LEU A 345 9.85 19.38 -15.32
C LEU A 345 11.06 19.82 -16.15
N ALA A 346 11.29 21.13 -16.28
CA ALA A 346 12.46 21.66 -16.97
C ALA A 346 13.76 21.19 -16.30
N ARG A 347 13.79 21.16 -14.97
CA ARG A 347 14.90 20.64 -14.19
C ARG A 347 15.07 19.13 -14.39
N LEU A 348 13.99 18.35 -14.29
CA LEU A 348 14.03 16.90 -14.52
C LEU A 348 14.55 16.57 -15.91
N ARG A 349 14.11 17.30 -16.95
CA ARG A 349 14.67 17.19 -18.29
C ARG A 349 16.18 17.45 -18.30
N ALA A 350 16.62 18.54 -17.69
CA ALA A 350 18.05 18.89 -17.66
C ALA A 350 18.92 17.80 -17.00
N GLU A 351 18.45 17.20 -15.89
CA GLU A 351 19.15 16.10 -15.22
C GLU A 351 19.15 14.81 -16.07
N THR A 352 18.03 14.49 -16.71
CA THR A 352 17.85 13.23 -17.45
C THR A 352 18.45 13.24 -18.85
N THR A 353 18.58 14.41 -19.49
CA THR A 353 19.25 14.59 -20.79
C THR A 353 20.69 15.10 -20.65
N GLY A 354 21.20 15.18 -19.43
CA GLY A 354 22.58 15.58 -19.16
C GLY A 354 23.60 14.57 -19.69
N PRO A 355 24.91 14.88 -19.58
CA PRO A 355 25.98 13.98 -20.05
C PRO A 355 26.11 12.70 -19.22
N ASP A 356 25.59 12.67 -18.00
CA ASP A 356 25.69 11.53 -17.08
C ASP A 356 24.41 11.37 -16.22
N PRO A 357 23.28 10.96 -16.84
CA PRO A 357 22.05 10.74 -16.12
C PRO A 357 22.17 9.52 -15.19
N SER A 358 21.69 9.65 -13.96
CA SER A 358 21.68 8.53 -13.01
C SER A 358 20.86 7.35 -13.56
N VAL A 359 21.46 6.16 -13.57
CA VAL A 359 20.78 4.91 -14.00
C VAL A 359 19.50 4.67 -13.21
N GLY A 360 19.52 4.92 -11.91
CA GLY A 360 18.33 4.80 -11.07
C GLY A 360 17.25 5.82 -11.44
N GLN A 361 17.65 7.05 -11.79
CA GLN A 361 16.73 8.08 -12.25
C GLN A 361 16.03 7.68 -13.55
N GLN A 362 16.78 7.15 -14.51
CA GLN A 362 16.21 6.64 -15.75
C GLN A 362 15.26 5.46 -15.52
N PHE A 363 15.64 4.55 -14.60
CA PHE A 363 14.80 3.42 -14.23
C PHE A 363 13.45 3.86 -13.65
N GLU A 364 13.46 4.78 -12.68
CA GLU A 364 12.21 5.28 -12.07
C GLU A 364 11.39 6.13 -13.04
N LEU A 365 12.04 6.99 -13.84
CA LEU A 365 11.37 7.78 -14.86
C LEU A 365 10.61 6.87 -15.85
N ARG A 366 11.24 5.77 -16.26
CA ARG A 366 10.60 4.78 -17.13
C ARG A 366 9.41 4.10 -16.47
N ARG A 367 9.43 3.86 -15.16
CA ARG A 367 8.32 3.24 -14.43
C ARG A 367 7.10 4.14 -14.32
N LEU A 368 7.26 5.44 -14.56
CA LEU A 368 6.12 6.36 -14.71
C LEU A 368 5.32 6.13 -16.00
N ASN A 369 5.87 5.42 -17.00
CA ASN A 369 5.15 5.16 -18.26
C ASN A 369 3.82 4.44 -18.05
N GLU A 370 3.78 3.48 -17.12
CA GLU A 370 2.57 2.69 -16.87
C GLU A 370 1.41 3.54 -16.34
N PRO A 371 1.53 4.26 -15.20
CA PRO A 371 0.45 5.12 -14.73
C PRO A 371 0.11 6.23 -15.74
N LEU A 372 1.12 6.81 -16.42
CA LEU A 372 0.87 7.88 -17.41
C LEU A 372 0.06 7.40 -18.63
N ARG A 373 0.24 6.15 -19.08
CA ARG A 373 -0.55 5.56 -20.19
C ARG A 373 -2.01 5.34 -19.83
N LEU A 374 -2.31 5.16 -18.54
CA LEU A 374 -3.67 4.94 -18.05
C LEU A 374 -4.47 6.24 -17.93
N SER A 375 -3.79 7.39 -17.97
CA SER A 375 -4.44 8.68 -17.82
C SER A 375 -5.08 9.14 -19.14
N PRO A 376 -6.39 9.43 -19.16
CA PRO A 376 -7.06 9.97 -20.34
C PRO A 376 -6.80 11.47 -20.56
N THR A 377 -5.92 12.09 -19.77
CA THR A 377 -5.71 13.54 -19.76
C THR A 377 -4.90 14.05 -20.95
N THR A 378 -5.26 15.23 -21.45
CA THR A 378 -4.53 15.97 -22.49
C THR A 378 -3.63 17.05 -21.90
N SER A 379 -3.30 16.99 -20.61
CA SER A 379 -2.47 18.00 -19.96
C SER A 379 -1.07 18.06 -20.59
N PRO A 380 -0.60 19.25 -21.04
CA PRO A 380 0.74 19.40 -21.60
C PRO A 380 1.85 18.98 -20.64
N LEU A 381 1.66 19.20 -19.33
CA LEU A 381 2.66 18.84 -18.30
C LEU A 381 2.80 17.32 -18.18
N LEU A 382 1.70 16.58 -18.28
CA LEU A 382 1.72 15.11 -18.25
C LEU A 382 2.21 14.53 -19.57
N SER A 383 1.90 15.15 -20.71
CA SER A 383 2.52 14.79 -22.00
C SER A 383 4.03 14.96 -21.96
N GLU A 384 4.52 16.10 -21.44
CA GLU A 384 5.95 16.34 -21.27
C GLU A 384 6.62 15.31 -20.35
N LEU A 385 5.99 14.96 -19.23
CA LEU A 385 6.51 13.91 -18.34
C LEU A 385 6.49 12.52 -19.00
N ALA A 386 5.45 12.21 -19.78
CA ALA A 386 5.36 10.96 -20.53
C ALA A 386 6.44 10.86 -21.62
N ASP A 387 6.73 11.96 -22.31
CA ASP A 387 7.81 12.02 -23.29
C ASP A 387 9.17 11.76 -22.64
N LEU A 388 9.42 12.34 -21.45
CA LEU A 388 10.62 12.06 -20.66
C LEU A 388 10.70 10.59 -20.23
N ALA A 389 9.60 10.01 -19.74
CA ALA A 389 9.49 8.60 -19.36
C ALA A 389 9.72 7.65 -20.52
N GLN A 390 9.26 7.99 -21.71
CA GLN A 390 9.44 7.19 -22.92
C GLN A 390 10.86 7.30 -23.46
N ALA A 391 11.51 8.47 -23.33
CA ALA A 391 12.88 8.71 -23.78
C ALA A 391 13.95 8.08 -22.87
N ALA A 392 13.61 7.73 -21.62
CA ALA A 392 14.53 7.08 -20.70
C ALA A 392 15.05 5.74 -21.29
N PRO A 393 16.38 5.53 -21.42
CA PRO A 393 16.95 4.31 -22.00
C PRO A 393 16.60 3.07 -21.17
N SER A 394 16.69 1.88 -21.78
CA SER A 394 16.48 0.67 -21.00
C SER A 394 17.72 0.37 -20.20
N TRP A 395 17.54 0.00 -18.93
CA TRP A 395 18.66 -0.47 -18.10
C TRP A 395 19.37 -1.67 -18.74
N LEU A 396 18.63 -2.48 -19.52
CA LEU A 396 19.20 -3.55 -20.33
C LEU A 396 20.16 -2.99 -21.38
N ASP A 397 19.82 -1.92 -22.10
CA ASP A 397 20.72 -1.27 -23.07
C ASP A 397 21.99 -0.72 -22.38
N THR A 398 21.89 -0.32 -21.11
CA THR A 398 23.02 0.20 -20.33
C THR A 398 23.94 -0.91 -19.82
N ILE A 399 23.40 -2.05 -19.38
CA ILE A 399 24.19 -3.20 -18.89
C ILE A 399 24.71 -4.07 -20.03
N THR A 400 23.93 -4.20 -21.12
CA THR A 400 24.33 -4.92 -22.34
C THR A 400 24.92 -3.99 -23.38
N GLY A 401 25.62 -2.92 -22.97
CA GLY A 401 26.45 -2.13 -23.88
C GLY A 401 27.21 -3.07 -24.82
N PRO A 402 27.41 -2.71 -26.11
CA PRO A 402 27.87 -3.64 -27.14
C PRO A 402 29.03 -4.44 -26.56
N GLY A 403 28.79 -5.73 -26.30
CA GLY A 403 29.78 -6.58 -25.65
C GLY A 403 31.09 -6.41 -26.41
N PRO A 404 32.26 -6.43 -25.72
CA PRO A 404 33.54 -6.17 -26.36
C PRO A 404 33.59 -6.94 -27.66
N ASP A 405 33.72 -6.21 -28.77
CA ASP A 405 33.63 -6.76 -30.11
C ASP A 405 34.58 -7.97 -30.16
N PRO A 406 34.09 -9.21 -30.32
CA PRO A 406 34.93 -10.40 -30.23
C PRO A 406 36.00 -10.44 -31.34
N GLY A 407 36.02 -9.45 -32.24
CA GLY A 407 37.01 -9.23 -33.28
C GLY A 407 38.16 -8.26 -32.95
N SER A 408 38.19 -7.53 -31.83
CA SER A 408 39.29 -6.58 -31.56
C SER A 408 40.50 -7.26 -30.89
N SER A 409 41.09 -8.26 -31.54
CA SER A 409 42.41 -8.76 -31.21
C SER A 409 43.47 -7.84 -31.81
N THR A 410 43.77 -6.72 -31.17
CA THR A 410 45.03 -6.01 -31.44
C THR A 410 46.16 -6.75 -30.74
N THR A 411 46.76 -7.71 -31.46
CA THR A 411 48.13 -8.17 -31.19
C THR A 411 49.10 -7.02 -31.46
N SER A 412 49.54 -6.33 -30.42
CA SER A 412 50.79 -5.54 -30.47
C SER A 412 51.92 -6.39 -29.91
N ARG A 413 52.93 -6.64 -30.76
CA ARG A 413 54.27 -7.09 -30.36
C ARG A 413 55.06 -5.95 -29.76
#